data_AF-A0A8C8AKL6-F1
#
_entry.id   AF-A0A8C8AKL6-F1
#
_cell.length_a   1.000
_cell.length_b   1.000
_cell.length_c   1.000
_cell.angle_alpha   90.00
_cell.angle_beta   90.00
_cell.angle_gamma   90.00
#
_symmetry.space_group_name_H-M   'P 1'
#
loop_
_entity.id
_entity.type
_entity.pdbx_description
1 polymer ?
#
loop_
_entity_poly.entity_id
_entity_poly.type
_entity_poly.pdbx_seq_one_letter_code
_entity_poly.pdbx_strand_id
1 'polypeptide(L)'
;MAAAARPGPGAEDLALLEKLLGLPKGNKYGVQGERKVPVLQTNNGPGLTGLMTIAAHLVKQAKKDQLLGSTAEEKAVVQQWLEYRVTRVDGRSSKDDTRIILKDLNIHLEDKVYLAGNIFTLADILMYYGLHHVMVDLTVQEKEEYLNVSRWFNHIQHYPDVGEIYSRLLDHRPVIQGEIRYFVKEFEEKRGLRELRVLENLKNTIFETNEHVLPKCEQAMHDNLNEAFKRLQAANSMIDRLQERECEERKLQADKLMAREEKRIAHWEEFMKEQENKRAEVDDEHRKAMERLKEQYSEMEKELAKYVSF
;
A
#
# COMPACT_ATOMS: atom_id res chain seq x y z
N MET A 1 0.82 63.99 -12.18
CA MET A 1 0.09 62.95 -12.94
C MET A 1 -0.72 62.14 -11.96
N ALA A 2 -2.05 62.27 -11.97
CA ALA A 2 -2.93 61.48 -11.10
C ALA A 2 -2.91 60.02 -11.59
N ALA A 3 -2.45 59.10 -10.74
CA ALA A 3 -2.56 57.68 -11.00
C ALA A 3 -4.05 57.34 -11.13
N ALA A 4 -4.47 56.89 -12.32
CA ALA A 4 -5.83 56.39 -12.51
C ALA A 4 -6.03 55.20 -11.56
N ALA A 5 -6.82 55.40 -10.51
CA ALA A 5 -7.20 54.33 -9.59
C ALA A 5 -7.78 53.18 -10.42
N ARG A 6 -7.32 51.95 -10.17
CA ARG A 6 -7.88 50.77 -10.85
C ARG A 6 -9.40 50.77 -10.67
N PRO A 7 -10.18 50.53 -11.74
CA PRO A 7 -11.63 50.43 -11.63
C PRO A 7 -12.00 49.36 -10.59
N GLY A 8 -13.01 49.65 -9.75
CA GLY A 8 -13.54 48.64 -8.83
C GLY A 8 -14.33 47.57 -9.59
N PRO A 9 -14.62 46.40 -8.96
CA PRO A 9 -15.34 45.30 -9.61
C PRO A 9 -16.68 45.74 -10.23
N GLY A 10 -17.43 46.62 -9.55
CA GLY A 10 -18.67 47.16 -10.11
C GLY A 10 -18.49 48.03 -11.37
N ALA A 11 -17.31 48.65 -11.59
CA ALA A 11 -17.02 49.39 -12.81
C ALA A 11 -16.66 48.45 -13.98
N GLU A 12 -16.05 47.30 -13.69
CA GLU A 12 -15.79 46.24 -14.68
C GLU A 12 -17.11 45.60 -15.13
N ASP A 13 -18.01 45.27 -14.19
CA ASP A 13 -19.36 44.77 -14.47
C ASP A 13 -20.13 45.70 -15.42
N LEU A 14 -20.04 47.02 -15.21
CA LEU A 14 -20.70 48.03 -16.06
C LEU A 14 -20.08 48.11 -17.46
N ALA A 15 -18.75 47.99 -17.58
CA ALA A 15 -18.08 47.97 -18.89
C ALA A 15 -18.44 46.70 -19.69
N LEU A 16 -18.59 45.56 -19.01
CA LEU A 16 -19.08 44.31 -19.60
C LEU A 16 -20.53 44.46 -20.08
N LEU A 17 -21.39 45.06 -19.25
CA LEU A 17 -22.78 45.34 -19.59
C LEU A 17 -22.88 46.30 -20.79
N GLU A 18 -22.11 47.39 -20.82
CA GLU A 18 -22.09 48.34 -21.94
C GLU A 18 -21.78 47.64 -23.27
N LYS A 19 -20.80 46.73 -23.26
CA LYS A 19 -20.44 45.91 -24.42
C LYS A 19 -21.56 44.94 -24.80
N LEU A 20 -22.16 44.26 -23.82
CA LEU A 20 -23.29 43.35 -24.02
C LEU A 20 -24.51 44.06 -24.62
N LEU A 21 -24.74 45.30 -24.22
CA LEU A 21 -25.83 46.12 -24.73
C LEU A 21 -25.56 46.65 -26.15
N GLY A 22 -24.34 46.51 -26.67
CA GLY A 22 -23.94 47.01 -27.98
C GLY A 22 -23.75 48.53 -28.02
N LEU A 23 -23.51 49.16 -26.86
CA LEU A 23 -23.29 50.60 -26.78
C LEU A 23 -21.86 50.96 -27.26
N PRO A 24 -21.69 52.11 -27.92
CA PRO A 24 -20.37 52.57 -28.36
C PRO A 24 -19.50 52.87 -27.13
N LYS A 25 -18.22 52.44 -27.16
CA LYS A 25 -17.26 52.70 -26.09
C LYS A 25 -17.11 54.22 -25.89
N GLY A 26 -17.60 54.72 -24.78
CA GLY A 26 -17.51 56.16 -24.47
C GLY A 26 -17.72 56.51 -23.00
N ASN A 27 -18.31 55.61 -22.22
CA ASN A 27 -18.57 55.84 -20.81
C ASN A 27 -17.28 55.69 -19.97
N LYS A 28 -17.10 56.61 -19.03
CA LYS A 28 -16.01 56.58 -18.05
C LYS A 28 -16.58 56.27 -16.68
N TYR A 29 -16.24 55.10 -16.16
CA TYR A 29 -16.63 54.65 -14.83
C TYR A 29 -15.54 55.00 -13.81
N GLY A 30 -15.89 55.83 -12.83
CA GLY A 30 -15.09 56.12 -11.65
C GLY A 30 -15.57 55.31 -10.45
N VAL A 31 -14.94 55.53 -9.30
CA VAL A 31 -15.36 54.97 -8.00
C VAL A 31 -15.48 56.07 -6.96
N GLN A 32 -16.45 55.94 -6.05
CA GLN A 32 -16.70 56.87 -4.94
C GLN A 32 -16.76 56.14 -3.60
N GLY A 33 -16.10 56.70 -2.58
CA GLY A 33 -16.09 56.20 -1.20
C GLY A 33 -15.25 54.94 -0.99
N GLU A 34 -15.12 54.52 0.28
CA GLU A 34 -14.33 53.33 0.66
C GLU A 34 -14.89 52.02 0.09
N ARG A 35 -16.21 51.96 -0.11
CA ARG A 35 -16.91 50.82 -0.74
C ARG A 35 -16.73 50.76 -2.27
N LYS A 36 -15.93 51.67 -2.86
CA LYS A 36 -15.66 51.74 -4.31
C LYS A 36 -16.93 51.69 -5.16
N VAL A 37 -17.96 52.44 -4.76
CA VAL A 37 -19.25 52.48 -5.45
C VAL A 37 -19.03 53.08 -6.85
N PRO A 38 -19.52 52.44 -7.94
CA PRO A 38 -19.28 52.95 -9.29
C PRO A 38 -20.01 54.26 -9.54
N VAL A 39 -19.36 55.15 -10.28
CA VAL A 39 -19.90 56.45 -10.70
C VAL A 39 -19.71 56.60 -12.20
N LEU A 40 -20.79 56.95 -12.92
CA LEU A 40 -20.75 57.31 -14.32
C LEU A 40 -20.75 58.84 -14.44
N GLN A 41 -19.69 59.39 -15.03
CA GLN A 41 -19.68 60.80 -15.42
C GLN A 41 -20.35 60.94 -16.79
N THR A 42 -21.43 61.72 -16.85
CA THR A 42 -22.13 62.00 -18.11
C THR A 42 -21.79 63.40 -18.59
N ASN A 43 -21.63 63.56 -19.91
CA ASN A 43 -21.36 64.88 -20.50
C ASN A 43 -22.63 65.76 -20.60
N ASN A 44 -23.82 65.14 -20.46
CA ASN A 44 -25.11 65.74 -20.78
C ASN A 44 -26.09 65.73 -19.58
N GLY A 45 -25.61 65.61 -18.34
CA GLY A 45 -26.49 65.54 -17.17
C GLY A 45 -25.74 65.38 -15.83
N PRO A 46 -26.48 65.23 -14.72
CA PRO A 46 -25.86 64.91 -13.42
C PRO A 46 -25.16 63.54 -13.50
N GLY A 47 -24.06 63.39 -12.75
CA GLY A 47 -23.38 62.11 -12.61
C GLY A 47 -24.30 61.07 -11.96
N LEU A 48 -24.23 59.83 -12.44
CA LEU A 48 -25.00 58.71 -11.88
C LEU A 48 -24.11 57.91 -10.93
N THR A 49 -24.64 57.54 -9.76
CA THR A 49 -23.92 56.76 -8.75
C THR A 49 -24.67 55.47 -8.44
N GLY A 50 -23.92 54.38 -8.30
CA GLY A 50 -24.44 53.06 -7.92
C GLY A 50 -24.60 52.11 -9.10
N LEU A 51 -24.27 50.84 -8.87
CA LEU A 51 -24.26 49.80 -9.91
C LEU A 51 -25.62 49.67 -10.59
N MET A 52 -26.69 49.52 -9.79
CA MET A 52 -28.05 49.34 -10.28
C MET A 52 -28.54 50.54 -11.10
N THR A 53 -28.31 51.76 -10.59
CA THR A 53 -28.73 53.01 -11.22
C THR A 53 -28.08 53.20 -12.59
N ILE A 54 -26.76 52.99 -12.65
CA ILE A 54 -25.99 53.13 -13.89
C ILE A 54 -26.38 52.02 -14.87
N ALA A 55 -26.50 50.78 -14.41
CA ALA A 55 -26.90 49.66 -15.27
C ALA A 55 -28.30 49.86 -15.88
N ALA A 56 -29.27 50.30 -15.09
CA ALA A 56 -30.61 50.62 -15.58
C ALA A 56 -30.59 51.78 -16.60
N HIS A 57 -29.73 52.78 -16.39
CA HIS A 57 -29.53 53.87 -17.36
C HIS A 57 -28.96 53.35 -18.68
N LEU A 58 -27.94 52.48 -18.65
CA LEU A 58 -27.34 51.89 -19.85
C LEU A 58 -28.36 51.05 -20.63
N VAL A 59 -29.18 50.25 -19.94
CA VAL A 59 -30.25 49.47 -20.58
C VAL A 59 -31.25 50.37 -21.32
N LYS A 60 -31.67 51.48 -20.69
CA LYS A 60 -32.54 52.48 -21.32
C LYS A 60 -31.87 53.17 -22.49
N GLN A 61 -30.60 53.54 -22.36
CA GLN A 61 -29.81 54.14 -23.44
C GLN A 61 -29.71 53.21 -24.66
N ALA A 62 -29.57 51.90 -24.41
CA ALA A 62 -29.53 50.87 -25.44
C ALA A 62 -30.91 50.51 -26.03
N LYS A 63 -31.99 51.11 -25.53
CA LYS A 63 -33.38 50.81 -25.90
C LYS A 63 -33.75 49.33 -25.70
N LYS A 64 -33.21 48.69 -24.66
CA LYS A 64 -33.49 47.30 -24.28
C LYS A 64 -34.34 47.21 -23.01
N ASP A 65 -35.35 48.07 -22.91
CA ASP A 65 -36.19 48.24 -21.71
C ASP A 65 -36.84 46.94 -21.20
N GLN A 66 -37.03 45.95 -22.08
CA GLN A 66 -37.51 44.62 -21.70
C GLN A 66 -36.64 43.94 -20.63
N LEU A 67 -35.34 44.26 -20.55
CA LEU A 67 -34.44 43.73 -19.52
C LEU A 67 -34.76 44.27 -18.11
N LEU A 68 -35.53 45.35 -18.01
CA LEU A 68 -35.99 45.90 -16.73
C LEU A 68 -37.35 45.34 -16.31
N GLY A 69 -37.95 44.44 -17.10
CA GLY A 69 -39.32 43.93 -16.91
C GLY A 69 -40.35 44.76 -17.68
N SER A 70 -41.39 44.08 -18.18
CA SER A 70 -42.47 44.70 -18.96
C SER A 70 -43.66 45.09 -18.07
N THR A 71 -43.98 44.26 -17.08
CA THR A 71 -45.06 44.51 -16.11
C THR A 71 -44.54 45.22 -14.85
N ALA A 72 -45.46 45.70 -14.00
CA ALA A 72 -45.08 46.32 -12.72
C ALA A 72 -44.45 45.27 -11.77
N GLU A 73 -44.99 44.06 -11.81
CA GLU A 73 -44.55 42.90 -11.03
C GLU A 73 -43.15 42.47 -11.45
N GLU A 74 -42.89 42.32 -12.75
CA GLU A 74 -41.57 41.97 -13.28
C GLU A 74 -40.53 43.02 -12.91
N LYS A 75 -40.87 44.32 -13.04
CA LYS A 75 -39.99 45.42 -12.65
C LYS A 75 -39.62 45.36 -11.17
N ALA A 76 -40.60 45.06 -10.30
CA ALA A 76 -40.37 44.92 -8.87
C ALA A 76 -39.43 43.74 -8.56
N VAL A 77 -39.63 42.58 -9.21
CA VAL A 77 -38.75 41.41 -9.03
C VAL A 77 -37.33 41.67 -9.53
N VAL A 78 -37.18 42.32 -10.69
CA VAL A 78 -35.85 42.72 -11.20
C VAL A 78 -35.16 43.64 -10.19
N GLN A 79 -35.86 44.66 -9.69
CA GLN A 79 -35.31 45.58 -8.71
C GLN A 79 -34.90 44.87 -7.41
N GLN A 80 -35.74 43.95 -6.91
CA GLN A 80 -35.43 43.15 -5.72
C GLN A 80 -34.12 42.39 -5.86
N TRP A 81 -33.89 41.72 -6.99
CA TRP A 81 -32.67 40.94 -7.21
C TRP A 81 -31.43 41.80 -7.43
N LEU A 82 -31.60 42.97 -8.05
CA LEU A 82 -30.52 43.96 -8.14
C LEU A 82 -30.12 44.49 -6.77
N GLU A 83 -31.09 44.76 -5.90
CA GLU A 83 -30.83 45.17 -4.53
C GLU A 83 -30.18 44.04 -3.72
N TYR A 84 -30.65 42.80 -3.88
CA TYR A 84 -30.04 41.62 -3.27
C TYR A 84 -28.58 41.48 -3.70
N ARG A 85 -28.26 41.67 -4.98
CA ARG A 85 -26.88 41.69 -5.48
C ARG A 85 -26.03 42.71 -4.71
N VAL A 86 -26.47 43.96 -4.63
CA VAL A 86 -25.66 45.04 -4.01
C VAL A 86 -25.55 44.89 -2.49
N THR A 87 -26.58 44.36 -1.82
CA THR A 87 -26.64 44.31 -0.35
C THR A 87 -26.10 43.01 0.23
N ARG A 88 -26.29 41.88 -0.45
CA ARG A 88 -25.89 40.54 0.02
C ARG A 88 -24.63 40.04 -0.68
N VAL A 89 -24.60 40.08 -2.01
CA VAL A 89 -23.51 39.46 -2.79
C VAL A 89 -22.25 40.33 -2.81
N ASP A 90 -22.38 41.65 -2.99
CA ASP A 90 -21.25 42.61 -2.94
C ASP A 90 -20.76 42.91 -1.52
N GLY A 91 -21.47 42.43 -0.50
CA GLY A 91 -21.01 42.50 0.88
C GLY A 91 -19.67 41.79 1.03
N ARG A 92 -18.88 42.14 2.07
CA ARG A 92 -17.77 41.27 2.48
C ARG A 92 -18.37 39.99 3.06
N SER A 93 -18.53 38.99 2.23
CA SER A 93 -19.18 37.73 2.59
C SER A 93 -18.17 36.78 3.23
N SER A 94 -18.47 36.32 4.44
CA SER A 94 -17.82 35.15 5.02
C SER A 94 -18.22 33.88 4.24
N LYS A 95 -17.53 32.76 4.48
CA LYS A 95 -17.93 31.47 3.87
C LYS A 95 -19.36 31.07 4.27
N ASP A 96 -19.79 31.41 5.48
CA ASP A 96 -21.14 31.14 5.96
C ASP A 96 -22.17 32.02 5.23
N ASP A 97 -21.86 33.29 4.98
CA ASP A 97 -22.73 34.18 4.20
C ASP A 97 -22.89 33.68 2.75
N THR A 98 -21.79 33.23 2.14
CA THR A 98 -21.83 32.64 0.79
C THR A 98 -22.71 31.39 0.75
N ARG A 99 -22.63 30.52 1.78
CA ARG A 99 -23.50 29.35 1.89
C ARG A 99 -24.98 29.72 2.02
N ILE A 100 -25.30 30.76 2.79
CA ILE A 100 -26.67 31.27 2.92
C ILE A 100 -27.18 31.78 1.57
N ILE A 101 -26.38 32.60 0.88
CA ILE A 101 -26.72 33.14 -0.45
C ILE A 101 -27.00 32.00 -1.44
N LEU A 102 -26.13 30.99 -1.50
CA LEU A 102 -26.30 29.86 -2.40
C LEU A 102 -27.55 29.03 -2.07
N LYS A 103 -27.86 28.84 -0.78
CA LYS A 103 -29.10 28.15 -0.36
C LYS A 103 -30.35 28.92 -0.77
N ASP A 104 -30.39 30.22 -0.49
CA ASP A 104 -31.53 31.08 -0.84
C ASP A 104 -31.79 31.08 -2.35
N LEU A 105 -30.72 31.24 -3.14
CA LEU A 105 -30.80 31.21 -4.60
C LEU A 105 -31.22 29.84 -5.12
N ASN A 106 -30.70 28.75 -4.53
CA ASN A 106 -31.02 27.39 -4.96
C ASN A 106 -32.49 27.05 -4.77
N ILE A 107 -33.09 27.51 -3.66
CA ILE A 107 -34.52 27.38 -3.39
C ILE A 107 -35.32 28.25 -4.37
N HIS A 108 -34.94 29.52 -4.54
CA HIS A 108 -35.68 30.42 -5.43
C HIS A 108 -35.72 29.95 -6.89
N LEU A 109 -34.62 29.34 -7.37
CA LEU A 109 -34.44 28.87 -8.75
C LEU A 109 -34.97 27.46 -9.00
N GLU A 110 -35.57 26.80 -8.01
CA GLU A 110 -36.11 25.44 -8.12
C GLU A 110 -37.18 25.34 -9.22
N ASP A 111 -38.07 26.33 -9.29
CA ASP A 111 -39.21 26.38 -10.22
C ASP A 111 -39.07 27.47 -11.30
N LYS A 112 -37.92 28.14 -11.40
CA LYS A 112 -37.71 29.29 -12.31
C LYS A 112 -36.52 29.07 -13.22
N VAL A 113 -36.62 29.53 -14.47
CA VAL A 113 -35.50 29.47 -15.42
C VAL A 113 -34.51 30.63 -15.18
N TYR A 114 -35.04 31.79 -14.82
CA TYR A 114 -34.33 33.05 -14.56
C TYR A 114 -34.75 33.63 -13.22
N LEU A 115 -34.02 34.63 -12.70
CA LEU A 115 -34.33 35.24 -11.40
C LEU A 115 -35.73 35.89 -11.38
N ALA A 116 -36.15 36.45 -12.51
CA ALA A 116 -37.49 37.02 -12.72
C ALA A 116 -38.48 36.02 -13.34
N GLY A 117 -38.33 34.72 -13.05
CA GLY A 117 -39.23 33.67 -13.53
C GLY A 117 -38.79 33.09 -14.86
N ASN A 118 -39.49 33.42 -15.94
CA ASN A 118 -39.25 32.85 -17.28
C ASN A 118 -38.64 33.85 -18.29
N ILE A 119 -38.29 35.05 -17.82
CA ILE A 119 -37.76 36.13 -18.65
C ILE A 119 -36.33 36.42 -18.23
N PHE A 120 -35.42 36.47 -19.21
CA PHE A 120 -34.04 36.90 -18.99
C PHE A 120 -33.98 38.41 -18.78
N THR A 121 -33.41 38.85 -17.68
CA THR A 121 -33.44 40.26 -17.25
C THR A 121 -32.07 40.79 -16.84
N LEU A 122 -32.00 42.09 -16.55
CA LEU A 122 -30.81 42.74 -16.00
C LEU A 122 -30.37 42.11 -14.67
N ALA A 123 -31.32 41.57 -13.89
CA ALA A 123 -31.01 40.85 -12.66
C ALA A 123 -30.12 39.63 -12.94
N ASP A 124 -30.43 38.83 -13.96
CA ASP A 124 -29.64 37.64 -14.31
C ASP A 124 -28.21 38.01 -14.71
N ILE A 125 -28.07 39.06 -15.52
CA ILE A 125 -26.75 39.53 -16.00
C ILE A 125 -25.88 39.98 -14.83
N LEU A 126 -26.39 40.87 -13.98
CA LEU A 126 -25.60 41.43 -12.88
C LEU A 126 -25.40 40.45 -11.73
N MET A 127 -26.33 39.51 -11.52
CA MET A 127 -26.13 38.43 -10.57
C MET A 127 -25.06 37.45 -11.06
N TYR A 128 -25.05 37.12 -12.36
CA TYR A 128 -24.03 36.26 -12.95
C TYR A 128 -22.62 36.83 -12.76
N TYR A 129 -22.42 38.13 -13.03
CA TYR A 129 -21.15 38.78 -12.77
C TYR A 129 -20.77 38.77 -11.28
N GLY A 130 -21.74 39.04 -10.40
CA GLY A 130 -21.50 39.07 -8.95
C GLY A 130 -21.12 37.71 -8.38
N LEU A 131 -21.77 36.64 -8.82
CA LEU A 131 -21.54 35.28 -8.33
C LEU A 131 -20.39 34.56 -9.03
N HIS A 132 -19.79 35.13 -10.08
CA HIS A 132 -18.78 34.43 -10.85
C HIS A 132 -17.60 33.94 -10.00
N HIS A 133 -17.04 34.81 -9.14
CA HIS A 133 -15.93 34.44 -8.27
C HIS A 133 -16.30 33.31 -7.31
N VAL A 134 -17.51 33.35 -6.74
CA VAL A 134 -18.05 32.28 -5.88
C VAL A 134 -18.13 30.97 -6.65
N MET A 135 -18.76 30.99 -7.83
CA MET A 135 -19.05 29.77 -8.60
C MET A 135 -17.79 29.10 -9.18
N VAL A 136 -16.73 29.87 -9.45
CA VAL A 136 -15.44 29.32 -9.87
C VAL A 136 -14.74 28.62 -8.72
N ASP A 137 -14.82 29.17 -7.51
CA ASP A 137 -14.15 28.63 -6.32
C ASP A 137 -14.86 27.39 -5.72
N LEU A 138 -16.13 27.15 -6.07
CA LEU A 138 -16.86 25.96 -5.61
C LEU A 138 -16.30 24.66 -6.18
N THR A 139 -16.20 23.64 -5.32
CA THR A 139 -15.89 22.26 -5.69
C THR A 139 -17.01 21.62 -6.50
N VAL A 140 -16.72 20.46 -7.12
CA VAL A 140 -17.74 19.69 -7.87
C VAL A 140 -18.87 19.26 -6.95
N GLN A 141 -18.55 18.79 -5.75
CA GLN A 141 -19.51 18.34 -4.75
C GLN A 141 -20.42 19.48 -4.27
N GLU A 142 -19.86 20.66 -4.03
CA GLU A 142 -20.66 21.84 -3.65
C GLU A 142 -21.56 22.31 -4.81
N LYS A 143 -21.09 22.19 -6.06
CA LYS A 143 -21.92 22.50 -7.24
C LYS A 143 -23.11 21.54 -7.38
N GLU A 144 -22.95 20.28 -6.99
CA GLU A 144 -24.04 19.30 -6.94
C GLU A 144 -25.03 19.62 -5.80
N GLU A 145 -24.57 20.11 -4.65
CA GLU A 145 -25.43 20.56 -3.55
C GLU A 145 -26.38 21.70 -3.98
N TYR A 146 -25.86 22.64 -4.79
CA TYR A 146 -26.61 23.78 -5.31
C TYR A 146 -26.99 23.62 -6.79
N LEU A 147 -27.61 22.50 -7.14
CA LEU A 147 -27.91 22.12 -8.53
C LEU A 147 -28.66 23.20 -9.32
N ASN A 148 -29.65 23.87 -8.72
CA ASN A 148 -30.46 24.88 -9.42
C ASN A 148 -29.65 26.14 -9.73
N VAL A 149 -28.76 26.54 -8.81
CA VAL A 149 -27.81 27.64 -9.01
C VAL A 149 -26.79 27.28 -10.08
N SER A 150 -26.22 26.08 -10.01
CA SER A 150 -25.27 25.57 -11.01
C SER A 150 -25.90 25.52 -12.40
N ARG A 151 -27.13 25.03 -12.51
CA ARG A 151 -27.92 25.01 -13.75
C ARG A 151 -28.16 26.42 -14.28
N TRP A 152 -28.67 27.33 -13.44
CA TRP A 152 -28.92 28.72 -13.84
C TRP A 152 -27.62 29.40 -14.29
N PHE A 153 -26.53 29.27 -13.52
CA PHE A 153 -25.25 29.88 -13.85
C PHE A 153 -24.69 29.37 -15.19
N ASN A 154 -24.77 28.06 -15.42
CA ASN A 154 -24.38 27.46 -16.69
C ASN A 154 -25.26 27.98 -17.85
N HIS A 155 -26.56 28.11 -17.63
CA HIS A 155 -27.50 28.64 -18.63
C HIS A 155 -27.20 30.09 -18.99
N ILE A 156 -26.98 30.98 -18.00
CA ILE A 156 -26.64 32.39 -18.25
C ILE A 156 -25.27 32.51 -18.93
N GLN A 157 -24.31 31.68 -18.54
CA GLN A 157 -22.99 31.65 -19.19
C GLN A 157 -23.08 31.33 -20.68
N HIS A 158 -24.06 30.55 -21.15
CA HIS A 158 -24.21 30.25 -22.58
C HIS A 158 -25.22 31.16 -23.29
N TYR A 159 -25.77 32.15 -22.58
CA TYR A 159 -26.64 33.14 -23.20
C TYR A 159 -25.83 33.97 -24.22
N PRO A 160 -26.34 34.18 -25.45
CA PRO A 160 -25.64 34.92 -26.49
C PRO A 160 -25.07 36.24 -25.97
N ASP A 161 -23.82 36.53 -26.35
CA ASP A 161 -23.04 37.71 -25.95
C ASP A 161 -22.62 37.78 -24.46
N VAL A 162 -23.33 37.16 -23.51
CA VAL A 162 -22.99 37.22 -22.07
C VAL A 162 -21.72 36.43 -21.75
N GLY A 163 -21.67 35.16 -22.14
CA GLY A 163 -20.53 34.28 -21.87
C GLY A 163 -19.31 34.57 -22.72
N GLU A 164 -19.50 34.95 -23.98
CA GLU A 164 -18.39 35.21 -24.90
C GLU A 164 -17.60 36.46 -24.45
N ILE A 165 -18.30 37.48 -23.96
CA ILE A 165 -17.65 38.71 -23.47
C ILE A 165 -16.88 38.43 -22.17
N TYR A 166 -17.49 37.70 -21.23
CA TYR A 166 -16.88 37.42 -19.94
C TYR A 166 -15.69 36.45 -20.07
N SER A 167 -15.83 35.38 -20.88
CA SER A 167 -14.76 34.39 -21.12
C SER A 167 -13.52 35.00 -21.78
N ARG A 168 -13.70 35.93 -22.72
CA ARG A 168 -12.59 36.60 -23.41
C ARG A 168 -11.84 37.62 -22.54
N LEU A 169 -12.44 38.12 -21.47
CA LEU A 169 -11.86 39.15 -20.61
C LEU A 169 -11.30 38.61 -19.29
N LEU A 170 -11.89 37.53 -18.73
CA LEU A 170 -11.61 37.08 -17.37
C LEU A 170 -11.36 35.57 -17.22
N ASP A 171 -11.54 34.77 -18.27
CA ASP A 171 -11.37 33.32 -18.17
C ASP A 171 -9.93 32.90 -18.44
N HIS A 172 -9.25 32.48 -17.37
CA HIS A 172 -7.93 31.87 -17.38
C HIS A 172 -8.00 30.42 -17.88
N ARG A 173 -9.18 29.88 -18.18
CA ARG A 173 -9.39 28.54 -18.73
C ARG A 173 -8.51 28.21 -19.92
N PRO A 174 -8.24 29.05 -20.93
CA PRO A 174 -7.30 28.70 -22.00
C PRO A 174 -5.87 28.49 -21.49
N VAL A 175 -5.43 29.29 -20.51
CA VAL A 175 -4.11 29.19 -19.86
C VAL A 175 -4.07 27.95 -18.97
N ILE A 176 -5.02 27.79 -18.06
CA ILE A 176 -5.13 26.63 -17.17
C ILE A 176 -5.30 25.33 -17.95
N GLN A 177 -6.10 25.32 -19.01
CA GLN A 177 -6.26 24.16 -19.88
C GLN A 177 -4.99 23.90 -20.70
N GLY A 178 -4.21 24.93 -21.02
CA GLY A 178 -2.86 24.81 -21.56
C GLY A 178 -1.91 24.11 -20.59
N GLU A 179 -1.88 24.58 -19.34
CA GLU A 179 -1.09 23.99 -18.24
C GLU A 179 -1.54 22.56 -17.92
N ILE A 180 -2.84 22.28 -17.89
CA ILE A 180 -3.39 20.93 -17.70
C ILE A 180 -2.97 20.03 -18.86
N ARG A 181 -3.12 20.48 -20.10
CA ARG A 181 -2.67 19.70 -21.27
C ARG A 181 -1.16 19.45 -21.22
N TYR A 182 -0.37 20.45 -20.84
CA TYR A 182 1.07 20.29 -20.67
C TYR A 182 1.40 19.29 -19.55
N PHE A 183 0.73 19.39 -18.40
CA PHE A 183 0.89 18.47 -17.27
C PHE A 183 0.53 17.03 -17.65
N VAL A 184 -0.62 16.82 -18.27
CA VAL A 184 -1.08 15.52 -18.79
C VAL A 184 -0.07 14.98 -19.80
N LYS A 185 0.35 15.80 -20.77
CA LYS A 185 1.35 15.43 -21.77
C LYS A 185 2.67 15.01 -21.12
N GLU A 186 3.20 15.79 -20.19
CA GLU A 186 4.46 15.51 -19.52
C GLU A 186 4.39 14.27 -18.61
N PHE A 187 3.27 14.04 -17.92
CA PHE A 187 3.10 12.86 -17.07
C PHE A 187 2.77 11.59 -17.84
N GLU A 188 1.86 11.66 -18.81
CA GLU A 188 1.42 10.51 -19.60
C GLU A 188 2.46 10.15 -20.70
N GLU A 189 3.06 11.13 -21.39
CA GLU A 189 4.00 10.84 -22.49
C GLU A 189 5.44 10.58 -22.01
N LYS A 190 5.98 11.30 -21.00
CA LYS A 190 7.37 11.07 -20.55
C LYS A 190 7.55 9.86 -19.64
N ARG A 191 6.54 9.49 -18.83
CA ARG A 191 6.56 8.21 -18.09
C ARG A 191 6.12 7.05 -18.99
N GLY A 192 5.18 7.31 -19.91
CA GLY A 192 4.69 6.33 -20.87
C GLY A 192 4.21 5.05 -20.20
N LEU A 193 4.28 3.93 -20.93
CA LEU A 193 4.01 2.58 -20.40
C LEU A 193 5.21 1.99 -19.67
N ARG A 194 6.09 2.80 -19.06
CA ARG A 194 7.33 2.29 -18.45
C ARG A 194 7.02 1.37 -17.28
N GLU A 195 6.14 1.78 -16.37
CA GLU A 195 5.68 0.99 -15.23
C GLU A 195 4.96 -0.27 -15.72
N LEU A 196 4.14 -0.17 -16.77
CA LEU A 196 3.44 -1.31 -17.35
C LEU A 196 4.41 -2.32 -17.98
N ARG A 197 5.44 -1.86 -18.71
CA ARG A 197 6.53 -2.72 -19.21
C ARG A 197 7.36 -3.33 -18.10
N VAL A 198 7.63 -2.59 -17.03
CA VAL A 198 8.34 -3.13 -15.85
C VAL A 198 7.50 -4.23 -15.21
N LEU A 199 6.19 -4.02 -15.03
CA LEU A 199 5.27 -5.03 -14.50
C LEU A 199 5.15 -6.25 -15.42
N GLU A 200 5.09 -6.04 -16.74
CA GLU A 200 5.08 -7.12 -17.73
C GLU A 200 6.37 -7.96 -17.67
N ASN A 201 7.52 -7.30 -17.59
CA ASN A 201 8.81 -7.97 -17.43
C ASN A 201 8.87 -8.73 -16.11
N LEU A 202 8.40 -8.12 -15.01
CA LEU A 202 8.35 -8.76 -13.70
C LEU A 202 7.46 -10.00 -13.73
N LYS A 203 6.28 -9.90 -14.37
CA LYS A 203 5.35 -11.01 -14.57
C LYS A 203 6.03 -12.17 -15.31
N ASN A 204 6.77 -11.87 -16.38
CA ASN A 204 7.46 -12.90 -17.16
C ASN A 204 8.59 -13.56 -16.35
N THR A 205 9.39 -12.78 -15.61
CA THR A 205 10.43 -13.34 -14.73
C THR A 205 9.85 -14.20 -13.61
N ILE A 206 8.73 -13.78 -13.01
CA ILE A 206 8.01 -14.58 -12.01
C ILE A 206 7.53 -15.89 -12.63
N PHE A 207 6.91 -15.82 -13.81
CA PHE A 207 6.43 -17.01 -14.53
C PHE A 207 7.57 -18.00 -14.83
N GLU A 208 8.69 -17.54 -15.40
CA GLU A 208 9.85 -18.38 -15.68
C GLU A 208 10.43 -19.01 -14.41
N THR A 209 10.52 -18.23 -13.32
CA THR A 209 11.05 -18.72 -12.05
C THR A 209 10.15 -19.81 -11.46
N ASN A 210 8.84 -19.57 -11.45
CA ASN A 210 7.87 -20.42 -10.76
C ASN A 210 7.52 -21.69 -11.55
N GLU A 211 7.34 -21.58 -12.86
CA GLU A 211 6.91 -22.71 -13.71
C GLU A 211 8.08 -23.56 -14.24
N HIS A 212 9.30 -23.02 -14.26
CA HIS A 212 10.44 -23.72 -14.86
C HIS A 212 11.61 -23.90 -13.89
N VAL A 213 12.07 -22.86 -13.22
CA VAL A 213 13.29 -22.94 -12.38
C VAL A 213 13.01 -23.72 -11.09
N LEU A 214 11.92 -23.39 -10.39
CA LEU A 214 11.55 -24.03 -9.13
C LEU A 214 11.33 -25.55 -9.28
N PRO A 215 10.50 -26.03 -10.23
CA PRO A 215 10.26 -27.47 -10.40
C PRO A 215 11.53 -28.24 -10.79
N LYS A 216 12.39 -27.66 -11.63
CA LYS A 216 13.68 -28.27 -11.96
C LYS A 216 14.59 -28.37 -10.75
N CYS A 217 14.60 -27.35 -9.89
CA CYS A 217 15.38 -27.35 -8.65
C CYS A 217 14.85 -28.42 -7.69
N GLU A 218 13.54 -28.48 -7.47
CA GLU A 218 12.89 -29.50 -6.64
C GLU A 218 13.21 -30.92 -7.12
N GLN A 219 13.09 -31.17 -8.43
CA GLN A 219 13.39 -32.47 -9.01
C GLN A 219 14.86 -32.84 -8.82
N ALA A 220 15.78 -31.93 -9.13
CA ALA A 220 17.21 -32.17 -8.95
C ALA A 220 17.57 -32.41 -7.48
N MET A 221 16.91 -31.71 -6.55
CA MET A 221 17.11 -31.92 -5.12
C MET A 221 16.59 -33.29 -4.70
N HIS A 222 15.40 -33.68 -5.17
CA HIS A 222 14.81 -34.99 -4.90
C HIS A 222 15.68 -36.15 -5.41
N ASP A 223 16.17 -36.06 -6.64
CA ASP A 223 17.00 -37.10 -7.25
C ASP A 223 18.33 -37.28 -6.53
N ASN A 224 19.01 -36.18 -6.22
CA ASN A 224 20.28 -36.22 -5.50
C ASN A 224 20.12 -36.75 -4.06
N LEU A 225 19.05 -36.35 -3.37
CA LEU A 225 18.79 -36.81 -2.00
C LEU A 225 18.47 -38.31 -1.97
N ASN A 226 17.68 -38.78 -2.93
CA ASN A 226 17.36 -40.20 -3.08
C ASN A 226 18.61 -41.03 -3.40
N GLU A 227 19.49 -40.54 -4.27
CA GLU A 227 20.74 -41.22 -4.59
C GLU A 227 21.68 -41.29 -3.38
N ALA A 228 21.82 -40.19 -2.63
CA ALA A 228 22.59 -40.17 -1.40
C ALA A 228 22.01 -41.15 -0.36
N PHE A 229 20.68 -41.18 -0.21
CA PHE A 229 19.99 -42.10 0.69
C PHE A 229 20.25 -43.56 0.31
N LYS A 230 20.14 -43.93 -0.98
CA LYS A 230 20.43 -45.30 -1.46
C LYS A 230 21.88 -45.71 -1.15
N ARG A 231 22.84 -44.82 -1.37
CA ARG A 231 24.26 -45.08 -1.07
C ARG A 231 24.49 -45.29 0.41
N LEU A 232 23.86 -44.48 1.26
CA LEU A 232 23.99 -44.58 2.71
C LEU A 232 23.32 -45.85 3.23
N GLN A 233 22.17 -46.22 2.69
CA GLN A 233 21.49 -47.48 3.01
C GLN A 233 22.35 -48.69 2.62
N ALA A 234 22.97 -48.67 1.44
CA ALA A 234 23.88 -49.73 1.01
C ALA A 234 25.12 -49.83 1.92
N ALA A 235 25.70 -48.69 2.31
CA ALA A 235 26.83 -48.66 3.24
C ALA A 235 26.46 -49.23 4.62
N ASN A 236 25.31 -48.87 5.16
CA ASN A 236 24.81 -49.44 6.42
C ASN A 236 24.66 -50.95 6.33
N SER A 237 24.02 -51.47 5.29
CA SER A 237 23.89 -52.93 5.12
C SER A 237 25.23 -53.65 4.98
N MET A 238 26.26 -53.01 4.41
CA MET A 238 27.61 -53.56 4.37
C MET A 238 28.27 -53.58 5.75
N ILE A 239 28.06 -52.53 6.56
CA ILE A 239 28.57 -52.44 7.93
C ILE A 239 27.92 -53.51 8.80
N ASP A 240 26.60 -53.68 8.72
CA ASP A 240 25.88 -54.71 9.48
C ASP A 240 26.43 -56.11 9.17
N ARG A 241 26.65 -56.42 7.89
CA ARG A 241 27.26 -57.70 7.45
C ARG A 241 28.72 -57.88 7.89
N LEU A 242 29.46 -56.78 8.07
CA LEU A 242 30.82 -56.84 8.62
C LEU A 242 30.77 -57.11 10.12
N GLN A 243 29.87 -56.43 10.85
CA GLN A 243 29.68 -56.65 12.28
C GLN A 243 29.23 -58.08 12.59
N GLU A 244 28.30 -58.65 11.80
CA GLU A 244 27.87 -60.05 11.93
C GLU A 244 29.06 -61.00 11.77
N ARG A 245 29.86 -60.84 10.70
CA ARG A 245 31.05 -61.66 10.46
C ARG A 245 32.09 -61.53 11.58
N GLU A 246 32.35 -60.31 12.06
CA GLU A 246 33.30 -60.09 13.16
C GLU A 246 32.81 -60.74 14.46
N CYS A 247 31.50 -60.72 14.73
CA CYS A 247 30.90 -61.37 15.89
C CYS A 247 31.01 -62.91 15.80
N GLU A 248 30.75 -63.49 14.63
CA GLU A 248 30.93 -64.91 14.36
C GLU A 248 32.39 -65.35 14.54
N GLU A 249 33.34 -64.59 13.99
CA GLU A 249 34.77 -64.87 14.14
C GLU A 249 35.23 -64.79 15.60
N ARG A 250 34.78 -63.77 16.35
CA ARG A 250 35.07 -63.64 17.79
C ARG A 250 34.52 -64.84 18.58
N LYS A 251 33.30 -65.28 18.27
CA LYS A 251 32.70 -66.48 18.89
C LYS A 251 33.54 -67.72 18.60
N LEU A 252 33.94 -67.92 17.34
CA LEU A 252 34.72 -69.09 16.91
C LEU A 252 36.13 -69.09 17.52
N GLN A 253 36.74 -67.91 17.73
CA GLN A 253 38.00 -67.78 18.48
C GLN A 253 37.82 -68.12 19.96
N ALA A 254 36.75 -67.65 20.60
CA ALA A 254 36.44 -67.97 21.99
C ALA A 254 36.23 -69.48 22.17
N ASP A 255 35.46 -70.12 21.29
CA ASP A 255 35.22 -71.57 21.31
C ASP A 255 36.53 -72.36 21.16
N LYS A 256 37.42 -71.95 20.25
CA LYS A 256 38.76 -72.55 20.10
C LYS A 256 39.62 -72.41 21.36
N LEU A 257 39.52 -71.28 22.06
CA LEU A 257 40.26 -71.02 23.29
C LEU A 257 39.73 -71.90 24.43
N MET A 258 38.42 -72.01 24.58
CA MET A 258 37.77 -72.89 25.54
C MET A 258 38.15 -74.36 25.30
N ALA A 259 38.08 -74.85 24.07
CA ALA A 259 38.47 -76.22 23.74
C ALA A 259 39.95 -76.52 24.02
N ARG A 260 40.84 -75.53 23.90
CA ARG A 260 42.27 -75.68 24.27
C ARG A 260 42.45 -75.76 25.77
N GLU A 261 41.70 -74.97 26.53
CA GLU A 261 41.74 -74.98 27.99
C GLU A 261 41.23 -76.32 28.53
N GLU A 262 40.09 -76.81 28.04
CA GLU A 262 39.55 -78.12 28.40
C GLU A 262 40.56 -79.25 28.14
N LYS A 263 41.25 -79.23 26.99
CA LYS A 263 42.32 -80.20 26.69
C LYS A 263 43.49 -80.11 27.66
N ARG A 264 43.89 -78.91 28.07
CA ARG A 264 44.97 -78.72 29.06
C ARG A 264 44.56 -79.26 30.42
N ILE A 265 43.33 -78.98 30.86
CA ILE A 265 42.78 -79.48 32.12
C ILE A 265 42.77 -81.02 32.11
N ALA A 266 42.24 -81.64 31.06
CA ALA A 266 42.21 -83.10 30.93
C ALA A 266 43.63 -83.72 30.94
N HIS A 267 44.58 -83.11 30.23
CA HIS A 267 45.98 -83.58 30.24
C HIS A 267 46.64 -83.40 31.61
N TRP A 268 46.34 -82.32 32.33
CA TRP A 268 46.81 -82.09 33.69
C TRP A 268 46.22 -83.12 34.67
N GLU A 269 44.94 -83.42 34.57
CA GLU A 269 44.27 -84.45 35.37
C GLU A 269 44.90 -85.85 35.14
N GLU A 270 45.16 -86.20 33.88
CA GLU A 270 45.85 -87.45 33.53
C GLU A 270 47.26 -87.50 34.11
N PHE A 271 48.04 -86.42 33.96
CA PHE A 271 49.37 -86.30 34.53
C PHE A 271 49.35 -86.43 36.06
N MET A 272 48.45 -85.73 36.75
CA MET A 272 48.32 -85.78 38.20
C MET A 272 47.96 -87.18 38.69
N LYS A 273 47.06 -87.88 37.98
CA LYS A 273 46.72 -89.29 38.27
C LYS A 273 47.94 -90.20 38.11
N GLU A 274 48.78 -89.98 37.10
CA GLU A 274 50.04 -90.72 36.94
C GLU A 274 51.03 -90.45 38.08
N GLN A 275 51.15 -89.20 38.53
CA GLN A 275 51.99 -88.84 39.68
C GLN A 275 51.51 -89.49 40.98
N GLU A 276 50.19 -89.51 41.21
CA GLU A 276 49.60 -90.20 42.35
C GLU A 276 49.90 -91.71 42.32
N ASN A 277 49.79 -92.35 41.15
CA ASN A 277 50.15 -93.76 40.98
C ASN A 277 51.64 -94.02 41.29
N LYS A 278 52.54 -93.20 40.75
CA LYS A 278 53.99 -93.31 41.01
C LYS A 278 54.32 -93.13 42.48
N ARG A 279 53.69 -92.16 43.14
CA ARG A 279 53.84 -91.95 44.58
C ARG A 279 53.35 -93.18 45.36
N ALA A 280 52.20 -93.74 45.01
CA ALA A 280 51.67 -94.93 45.65
C ALA A 280 52.59 -96.16 45.46
N GLU A 281 53.23 -96.29 44.30
CA GLU A 281 54.22 -97.33 44.02
C GLU A 281 55.48 -97.17 44.89
N VAL A 282 56.03 -95.95 44.97
CA VAL A 282 57.18 -95.66 45.85
C VAL A 282 56.84 -95.87 47.33
N ASP A 283 55.67 -95.44 47.77
CA ASP A 283 55.21 -95.64 49.14
C ASP A 283 55.04 -97.14 49.46
N ASP A 284 54.59 -97.95 48.48
CA ASP A 284 54.50 -99.40 48.58
C ASP A 284 55.89 -100.06 48.65
N GLU A 285 56.83 -99.66 47.80
CA GLU A 285 58.22 -100.13 47.85
C GLU A 285 58.89 -99.75 49.18
N HIS A 286 58.71 -98.51 49.64
CA HIS A 286 59.23 -98.04 50.91
C HIS A 286 58.63 -98.83 52.09
N ARG A 287 57.32 -99.08 52.07
CA ARG A 287 56.65 -99.93 53.06
C ARG A 287 57.26 -101.34 53.09
N LYS A 288 57.42 -101.97 51.93
CA LYS A 288 58.07 -103.29 51.82
C LYS A 288 59.51 -103.28 52.33
N ALA A 289 60.27 -102.22 52.04
CA ALA A 289 61.65 -102.06 52.51
C ALA A 289 61.70 -101.86 54.04
N MET A 290 60.81 -101.06 54.61
CA MET A 290 60.69 -100.88 56.06
C MET A 290 60.28 -102.18 56.76
N GLU A 291 59.38 -102.98 56.18
CA GLU A 291 59.04 -104.31 56.69
C GLU A 291 60.26 -105.24 56.71
N ARG A 292 61.01 -105.32 55.61
CA ARG A 292 62.27 -106.09 55.56
C ARG A 292 63.28 -105.61 56.59
N LEU A 293 63.45 -104.30 56.73
CA LEU A 293 64.38 -103.72 57.70
C LEU A 293 63.93 -104.02 59.13
N LYS A 294 62.63 -103.95 59.41
CA LYS A 294 62.04 -104.33 60.70
C LYS A 294 62.24 -105.82 61.00
N GLU A 295 62.08 -106.70 60.01
CA GLU A 295 62.40 -108.12 60.14
C GLU A 295 63.88 -108.33 60.46
N GLN A 296 64.80 -107.65 59.74
CA GLN A 296 66.24 -107.70 60.01
C GLN A 296 66.60 -107.22 61.41
N TYR A 297 66.02 -106.11 61.88
CA TYR A 297 66.25 -105.63 63.25
C TYR A 297 65.61 -106.54 64.29
N SER A 298 64.45 -107.14 64.02
CA SER A 298 63.85 -108.13 64.93
C SER A 298 64.69 -109.41 65.04
N GLU A 299 65.30 -109.84 63.94
CA GLU A 299 66.23 -110.95 63.92
C GLU A 299 67.54 -110.60 64.65
N MET A 300 68.09 -109.41 64.42
CA MET A 300 69.22 -108.85 65.16
C MET A 300 68.91 -108.73 66.66
N GLU A 301 67.71 -108.31 67.03
CA GLU A 301 67.26 -108.19 68.43
C GLU A 301 67.13 -109.58 69.08
N LYS A 302 66.66 -110.59 68.35
CA LYS A 302 66.69 -112.00 68.81
C LYS A 302 68.13 -112.51 68.98
N GLU A 303 69.02 -112.19 68.05
CA GLU A 303 70.44 -112.55 68.15
C GLU A 303 71.13 -111.81 69.32
N LEU A 304 70.85 -110.53 69.52
CA LEU A 304 71.35 -109.75 70.66
C LEU A 304 70.76 -110.20 72.00
N ALA A 305 69.49 -110.61 72.04
CA ALA A 305 68.86 -111.18 73.24
C ALA A 305 69.49 -112.52 73.65
N LYS A 306 70.07 -113.29 72.70
CA LYS A 306 70.89 -114.48 73.02
C LYS A 306 72.23 -114.11 73.66
N TYR A 307 72.74 -112.88 73.43
CA TYR A 307 73.99 -112.38 74.01
C TYR A 307 73.81 -111.61 75.33
N VAL A 308 72.61 -111.08 75.62
CA VAL A 308 72.34 -110.30 76.85
C VAL A 308 71.80 -111.16 78.00
N SER A 309 71.52 -112.45 77.78
CA SER A 309 71.15 -113.39 78.86
C SER A 309 72.33 -114.12 79.52
N PHE A 310 73.51 -113.49 79.60
CA PHE A 310 74.61 -113.91 80.47
C PHE A 310 75.29 -112.70 81.12
#